data_AF-A0A8C4S3V8-F1
#
_entry.id   AF-A0A8C4S3V8-F1
#
_cell.length_a   1.000
_cell.length_b   1.000
_cell.length_c   1.000
_cell.angle_alpha   90.00
_cell.angle_beta   90.00
_cell.angle_gamma   90.00
#
_symmetry.space_group_name_H-M   'P 1'
#
loop_
_entity.id
_entity.type
_entity.pdbx_description
1 polymer ?
#
loop_
_entity_poly.entity_id
_entity_poly.type
_entity_poly.pdbx_seq_one_letter_code
_entity_poly.pdbx_strand_id
1 'polypeptide(L)'
;MRTPVVMIIGLVLAPCGFLLSLIATFSPDWRELRSVSGAPVDEIIQQGIWDVCIASDISSSITCGQSDTTYFSQQVITVARGLMLTSLLVMAGGIVMASLGVRCWQENPNWLIAGLSGILIFISGVLSLIPVAYYTNLLSNITTTFTAGKFQVGYSIVIGYISSCFELIGGAFLILCLFHLCKRRNEKQANSFYNKYYRESSPKSIPSRKQAGQVFAVMQQFAHL
;
A
#
# COMPACT_ATOMS: atom_id res chain seq x y z
N MET A 1 6.78 24.08 -0.03
CA MET A 1 5.99 23.15 0.81
C MET A 1 6.77 21.84 0.90
N ARG A 2 7.15 21.34 2.09
CA ARG A 2 7.82 20.03 2.19
C ARG A 2 6.79 18.93 2.05
N THR A 3 6.90 18.10 1.02
CA THR A 3 6.16 16.84 0.93
C THR A 3 6.48 16.00 2.17
N PRO A 4 5.46 15.50 2.90
CA PRO A 4 5.70 14.73 4.11
C PRO A 4 6.45 13.43 3.76
N VAL A 5 7.49 13.11 4.53
CA VAL A 5 8.37 11.95 4.28
C VAL A 5 7.58 10.65 4.13
N VAL A 6 6.52 10.47 4.93
CA VAL A 6 5.63 9.30 4.87
C VAL A 6 4.97 9.10 3.51
N MET A 7 4.66 10.19 2.78
CA MET A 7 4.08 10.10 1.44
C MET A 7 5.11 9.60 0.43
N ILE A 8 6.35 10.08 0.53
CA ILE A 8 7.45 9.64 -0.35
C ILE A 8 7.73 8.16 -0.15
N ILE A 9 7.82 7.71 1.10
CA ILE A 9 8.04 6.30 1.42
C ILE A 9 6.91 5.44 0.84
N GLY A 10 5.65 5.82 1.02
CA GLY A 10 4.50 5.10 0.46
C GLY A 10 4.53 5.02 -1.08
N LEU A 11 4.90 6.12 -1.75
CA LEU A 11 5.00 6.17 -3.21
C LEU A 11 6.14 5.33 -3.79
N VAL A 12 7.21 5.09 -3.03
CA VAL A 12 8.34 4.25 -3.47
C VAL A 12 8.09 2.78 -3.15
N LEU A 13 7.52 2.48 -1.98
CA LEU A 13 7.23 1.10 -1.58
C LEU A 13 6.13 0.46 -2.42
N ALA A 14 5.10 1.21 -2.84
CA ALA A 14 4.01 0.68 -3.65
C ALA A 14 4.46 0.04 -4.99
N PRO A 15 5.21 0.72 -5.88
CA PRO A 15 5.70 0.12 -7.11
C PRO A 15 6.73 -0.99 -6.85
N CYS A 16 7.55 -0.88 -5.80
CA CYS A 16 8.48 -1.94 -5.43
C CYS A 16 7.73 -3.23 -5.01
N GLY A 17 6.71 -3.10 -4.15
CA GLY A 17 5.82 -4.20 -3.79
C GLY A 17 5.13 -4.80 -5.01
N PHE A 18 4.59 -3.97 -5.91
CA PHE A 18 3.94 -4.46 -7.13
C PHE A 18 4.86 -5.30 -8.02
N LEU A 19 6.12 -4.90 -8.20
CA LEU A 19 7.10 -5.67 -8.96
C LEU A 19 7.42 -7.01 -8.29
N LEU A 20 7.58 -7.03 -6.96
CA LEU A 20 7.82 -8.27 -6.22
C LEU A 20 6.59 -9.20 -6.29
N SER A 21 5.38 -8.65 -6.22
CA SER A 21 4.11 -9.40 -6.36
C SER A 21 3.99 -10.04 -7.74
N LEU A 22 4.38 -9.30 -8.81
CA LEU A 22 4.43 -9.84 -10.17
C LEU A 22 5.42 -11.00 -10.27
N ILE A 23 6.64 -10.83 -9.76
CA ILE A 23 7.66 -11.88 -9.76
C ILE A 23 7.16 -13.11 -9.01
N ALA A 24 6.59 -12.93 -7.82
CA ALA A 24 6.04 -14.03 -7.03
C ALA A 24 4.88 -14.75 -7.77
N THR A 25 4.00 -13.98 -8.44
CA THR A 25 2.86 -14.57 -9.14
C THR A 25 3.28 -15.41 -10.34
N PHE A 26 4.26 -14.93 -11.13
CA PHE A 26 4.65 -15.57 -12.38
C PHE A 26 5.84 -16.53 -12.25
N SER A 27 6.58 -16.50 -11.14
CA SER A 27 7.68 -17.43 -10.90
C SER A 27 7.17 -18.88 -10.74
N PRO A 28 7.82 -19.86 -11.39
CA PRO A 28 7.50 -21.28 -11.24
C PRO A 28 8.02 -21.87 -9.91
N ASP A 29 8.65 -21.07 -9.04
CA ASP A 29 9.37 -21.57 -7.84
C ASP A 29 8.57 -21.36 -6.55
N TRP A 30 7.33 -21.88 -6.50
CA TRP A 30 6.54 -21.87 -5.26
C TRP A 30 6.90 -23.04 -4.36
N ARG A 31 7.25 -24.18 -4.95
CA ARG A 31 7.67 -25.39 -4.26
C ARG A 31 8.71 -26.12 -5.09
N GLU A 32 9.74 -26.62 -4.42
CA GLU A 32 10.76 -27.46 -5.04
C GLU A 32 10.64 -28.90 -4.54
N LEU A 33 10.68 -29.85 -5.46
CA LEU A 33 10.80 -31.28 -5.17
C LEU A 33 12.19 -31.73 -5.57
N ARG A 34 12.96 -32.24 -4.60
CA ARG A 34 14.28 -32.84 -4.82
C ARG A 34 14.24 -34.34 -4.57
N SER A 35 15.12 -35.08 -5.24
CA SER A 35 15.30 -36.52 -5.05
C SER A 35 14.03 -37.34 -5.34
N VAL A 36 13.38 -37.05 -6.46
CA VAL A 36 12.17 -37.77 -6.91
C VAL A 36 12.53 -39.20 -7.29
N SER A 37 11.73 -40.18 -6.87
CA SER A 37 12.01 -41.60 -7.12
C SER A 37 11.94 -41.91 -8.63
N GLY A 38 13.04 -42.39 -9.22
CA GLY A 38 13.10 -42.73 -10.65
C GLY A 38 13.61 -41.61 -11.55
N ALA A 39 13.86 -40.42 -11.00
CA ALA A 39 14.51 -39.31 -11.68
C ALA A 39 16.01 -39.24 -11.31
N PRO A 40 16.86 -38.60 -12.14
CA PRO A 40 18.25 -38.30 -11.80
C PRO A 40 18.36 -37.52 -10.49
N VAL A 41 19.45 -37.73 -9.73
CA VAL A 41 19.65 -37.10 -8.41
C VAL A 41 19.78 -35.56 -8.51
N ASP A 42 20.21 -35.09 -9.67
CA ASP A 42 20.39 -33.69 -10.05
C ASP A 42 19.12 -33.03 -10.60
N GLU A 43 18.00 -33.75 -10.70
CA GLU A 43 16.75 -33.20 -11.18
C GLU A 43 15.95 -32.54 -10.04
N ILE A 44 15.56 -31.29 -10.27
CA ILE A 44 14.73 -30.47 -9.39
C ILE A 44 13.44 -30.14 -10.12
N ILE A 45 12.31 -30.51 -9.52
CA ILE A 45 11.00 -30.15 -10.06
C ILE A 45 10.52 -28.90 -9.34
N GLN A 46 10.39 -27.81 -10.09
CA GLN A 46 9.92 -26.51 -9.67
C GLN A 46 8.43 -26.40 -10.00
N GLN A 47 7.59 -26.42 -8.97
CA GLN A 47 6.14 -26.31 -9.10
C GLN A 47 5.69 -24.89 -8.80
N GLY A 48 5.12 -24.24 -9.80
CA GLY A 48 4.57 -22.90 -9.72
C GLY A 48 3.05 -22.89 -9.76
N ILE A 49 2.49 -21.69 -9.60
CA ILE A 49 1.04 -21.51 -9.71
C ILE A 49 0.56 -21.73 -11.15
N TRP A 50 1.32 -21.31 -12.15
CA TRP A 50 0.89 -21.30 -13.56
C TRP A 50 1.48 -22.43 -14.38
N ASP A 51 2.71 -22.83 -14.05
CA ASP A 51 3.48 -23.79 -14.82
C ASP A 51 4.35 -24.63 -13.87
N VAL A 52 4.77 -25.80 -14.35
CA VAL A 52 5.70 -26.70 -13.68
C VAL A 52 6.92 -26.87 -14.58
N CYS A 53 8.10 -26.61 -14.02
CA CYS A 53 9.38 -26.71 -14.70
C CYS A 53 10.23 -27.81 -14.08
N ILE A 54 11.01 -28.48 -14.91
CA ILE A 54 12.05 -29.43 -14.49
C ILE A 54 13.39 -28.77 -14.81
N ALA A 55 14.20 -28.58 -13.77
CA ALA A 55 15.56 -28.07 -13.87
C ALA A 55 16.54 -29.18 -13.51
N SER A 56 17.71 -29.18 -14.15
CA SER A 56 18.79 -30.12 -13.84
C SER A 56 20.04 -29.35 -13.43
N ASP A 57 20.56 -29.63 -12.23
CA ASP A 57 21.71 -28.92 -11.66
C ASP A 57 23.00 -29.14 -12.48
N ILE A 58 23.15 -30.30 -13.14
CA ILE A 58 24.37 -30.67 -13.88
C ILE A 58 24.37 -30.11 -15.31
N SER A 59 23.27 -30.30 -16.05
CA SER A 59 23.17 -29.88 -17.45
C SER A 59 22.74 -28.42 -17.63
N SER A 60 22.36 -27.72 -16.55
CA SER A 60 21.78 -26.37 -16.59
C SER A 60 20.59 -26.24 -17.55
N SER A 61 19.92 -27.36 -17.84
CA SER A 61 18.75 -27.39 -18.71
C SER A 61 17.48 -27.16 -17.90
N ILE A 62 16.60 -26.28 -18.39
CA ILE A 62 15.29 -26.01 -17.80
C ILE A 62 14.22 -26.32 -18.85
N THR A 63 13.30 -27.21 -18.51
CA THR A 63 12.16 -27.59 -19.37
C THR A 63 10.87 -27.29 -18.65
N CYS A 64 10.12 -26.29 -19.12
CA CYS A 64 8.81 -25.89 -18.57
C CYS A 64 7.64 -26.46 -19.39
N GLY A 65 6.41 -26.34 -18.89
CA GLY A 65 5.21 -26.86 -19.54
C GLY A 65 4.85 -28.29 -19.15
N GLN A 66 5.32 -28.78 -18.00
CA GLN A 66 5.03 -30.14 -17.55
C GLN A 66 3.60 -30.25 -17.04
N SER A 67 2.89 -31.31 -17.45
CA SER A 67 1.49 -31.52 -17.10
C SER A 67 1.36 -32.29 -15.77
N ASP A 68 1.09 -31.58 -14.66
CA ASP A 68 0.71 -32.19 -13.36
C ASP A 68 -0.76 -31.87 -13.05
N THR A 69 -1.67 -32.67 -13.58
CA THR A 69 -3.12 -32.46 -13.39
C THR A 69 -3.55 -32.62 -11.93
N THR A 70 -2.86 -33.47 -11.16
CA THR A 70 -3.18 -33.71 -9.75
C THR A 70 -2.85 -32.49 -8.91
N TYR A 71 -1.71 -31.84 -9.19
CA TYR A 71 -1.31 -30.61 -8.53
C TYR A 71 -2.23 -29.43 -8.92
N PHE A 72 -2.50 -29.24 -10.21
CA PHE A 72 -3.36 -28.14 -10.65
C PHE A 72 -4.84 -28.29 -10.27
N SER A 73 -5.30 -29.52 -10.01
CA SER A 73 -6.64 -29.78 -9.51
C SER A 73 -6.82 -29.43 -8.02
N GLN A 74 -5.74 -29.16 -7.28
CA GLN A 74 -5.83 -28.81 -5.87
C GLN A 74 -6.51 -27.46 -5.68
N GLN A 75 -7.45 -27.39 -4.73
CA GLN A 75 -8.20 -26.17 -4.44
C GLN A 75 -7.29 -25.00 -4.04
N VAL A 76 -6.18 -25.30 -3.35
CA VAL A 76 -5.17 -24.31 -2.93
C VAL A 76 -4.63 -23.52 -4.13
N ILE A 77 -4.37 -24.19 -5.26
CA ILE A 77 -3.79 -23.56 -6.46
C ILE A 77 -4.82 -22.64 -7.12
N THR A 78 -6.06 -23.10 -7.27
CA THR A 78 -7.14 -22.29 -7.86
C THR A 78 -7.42 -21.04 -7.03
N VAL A 79 -7.46 -21.16 -5.70
CA VAL A 79 -7.64 -20.02 -4.80
C VAL A 79 -6.44 -19.07 -4.88
N ALA A 80 -5.21 -19.61 -4.91
CA ALA A 80 -4.00 -18.79 -5.05
C ALA A 80 -3.98 -18.00 -6.36
N ARG A 81 -4.32 -18.61 -7.50
CA ARG A 81 -4.44 -17.93 -8.81
C ARG A 81 -5.39 -16.74 -8.74
N GLY A 82 -6.59 -16.95 -8.20
CA GLY A 82 -7.59 -15.90 -8.07
C GLY A 82 -7.13 -14.76 -7.17
N LEU A 83 -6.61 -15.07 -5.98
CA LEU A 83 -6.20 -14.06 -5.01
C LEU A 83 -4.96 -13.27 -5.46
N MET A 84 -3.95 -13.93 -6.05
CA MET A 84 -2.75 -13.24 -6.55
C MET A 84 -3.10 -12.31 -7.72
N LEU A 85 -3.92 -12.75 -8.70
CA LEU A 85 -4.34 -11.90 -9.82
C LEU A 85 -5.20 -10.72 -9.35
N THR A 86 -6.15 -10.95 -8.45
CA THR A 86 -6.99 -9.87 -7.93
C THR A 86 -6.19 -8.86 -7.11
N SER A 87 -5.24 -9.32 -6.29
CA SER A 87 -4.27 -8.45 -5.62
C SER A 87 -3.50 -7.58 -6.62
N LEU A 88 -2.93 -8.17 -7.68
CA LEU A 88 -2.19 -7.43 -8.71
C LEU A 88 -3.04 -6.34 -9.37
N LEU A 89 -4.30 -6.63 -9.72
CA LEU A 89 -5.21 -5.65 -10.32
C LEU A 89 -5.56 -4.52 -9.35
N VAL A 90 -5.82 -4.84 -8.08
CA VAL A 90 -6.11 -3.85 -7.04
C VAL A 90 -4.90 -2.96 -6.77
N MET A 91 -3.70 -3.54 -6.70
CA MET A 91 -2.45 -2.78 -6.55
C MET A 91 -2.20 -1.87 -7.74
N ALA A 92 -2.34 -2.38 -8.97
CA ALA A 92 -2.18 -1.58 -10.18
C ALA A 92 -3.14 -0.37 -10.18
N GLY A 93 -4.42 -0.61 -9.85
CA GLY A 93 -5.40 0.46 -9.68
C GLY A 93 -5.01 1.45 -8.59
N GLY A 94 -4.51 0.97 -7.45
CA GLY A 94 -3.99 1.77 -6.36
C GLY A 94 -2.83 2.68 -6.77
N ILE A 95 -1.85 2.17 -7.54
CA ILE A 95 -0.70 2.94 -8.05
C ILE A 95 -1.16 4.00 -9.05
N VAL A 96 -2.10 3.67 -9.95
CA VAL A 96 -2.67 4.65 -10.90
C VAL A 96 -3.36 5.77 -10.13
N MET A 97 -4.18 5.43 -9.13
CA MET A 97 -4.83 6.43 -8.28
C MET A 97 -3.82 7.26 -7.48
N ALA A 98 -2.76 6.66 -6.96
CA ALA A 98 -1.70 7.37 -6.24
C ALA A 98 -1.01 8.38 -7.16
N SER A 99 -0.70 7.97 -8.39
CA SER A 99 -0.09 8.82 -9.42
C SER A 99 -0.99 10.01 -9.78
N LEU A 100 -2.29 9.76 -9.93
CA LEU A 100 -3.30 10.81 -10.19
C LEU A 100 -3.54 11.72 -8.96
N GLY A 101 -3.38 11.20 -7.74
CA GLY A 101 -3.56 11.96 -6.51
C GLY A 101 -2.39 12.93 -6.24
N VAL A 102 -1.17 12.51 -6.57
CA VAL A 102 0.05 13.28 -6.30
C VAL A 102 0.38 14.26 -7.42
N ARG A 103 -0.15 14.07 -8.65
CA ARG A 103 0.03 14.93 -9.84
C ARG A 103 1.28 15.80 -9.72
N CYS A 104 2.46 15.23 -10.01
CA CYS A 104 3.76 15.89 -9.83
C CYS A 104 3.90 17.25 -10.52
N TRP A 105 2.96 17.63 -11.40
CA TRP A 105 2.92 18.88 -12.14
C TRP A 105 1.94 19.93 -11.58
N GLN A 106 1.17 19.62 -10.53
CA GLN A 106 0.13 20.51 -10.03
C GLN A 106 0.39 20.88 -8.56
N GLU A 107 0.37 22.18 -8.24
CA GLU A 107 0.71 22.69 -6.89
C GLU A 107 -0.27 22.24 -5.79
N ASN A 108 -1.48 21.80 -6.17
CA ASN A 108 -2.52 21.33 -5.25
C ASN A 108 -2.80 19.83 -5.48
N PRO A 109 -2.08 18.93 -4.79
CA PRO A 109 -2.38 17.50 -4.85
C PRO A 109 -3.75 17.21 -4.23
N ASN A 110 -4.49 16.26 -4.83
CA ASN A 110 -5.78 15.83 -4.31
C ASN A 110 -5.57 14.76 -3.24
N TRP A 111 -5.38 15.23 -2.01
CA TRP A 111 -5.09 14.40 -0.84
C TRP A 111 -6.11 13.28 -0.56
N LEU A 112 -7.38 13.47 -0.95
CA LEU A 112 -8.40 12.44 -0.81
C LEU A 112 -8.12 11.24 -1.72
N ILE A 113 -7.75 11.51 -2.97
CA ILE A 113 -7.41 10.46 -3.95
C ILE A 113 -6.14 9.72 -3.50
N ALA A 114 -5.12 10.46 -3.03
CA ALA A 114 -3.87 9.88 -2.54
C ALA A 114 -4.05 8.97 -1.32
N GLY A 115 -4.99 9.29 -0.42
CA GLY A 115 -5.28 8.37 0.69
C GLY A 115 -6.18 7.21 0.29
N LEU A 116 -7.13 7.40 -0.64
CA LEU A 116 -7.94 6.31 -1.17
C LEU A 116 -7.06 5.27 -1.89
N SER A 117 -6.02 5.69 -2.61
CA SER A 117 -5.02 4.77 -3.14
C SER A 117 -4.30 3.99 -2.04
N GLY A 118 -3.99 4.62 -0.90
CA GLY A 118 -3.37 3.92 0.23
C GLY A 118 -4.22 2.77 0.77
N ILE A 119 -5.55 2.95 0.82
CA ILE A 119 -6.50 1.90 1.22
C ILE A 119 -6.47 0.74 0.23
N LEU A 120 -6.52 1.02 -1.08
CA LEU A 120 -6.46 -0.01 -2.12
C LEU A 120 -5.14 -0.79 -2.06
N ILE A 121 -4.01 -0.09 -1.92
CA ILE A 121 -2.68 -0.69 -1.81
C ILE A 121 -2.59 -1.58 -0.55
N PHE A 122 -3.13 -1.12 0.58
CA PHE A 122 -3.16 -1.91 1.81
C PHE A 122 -4.02 -3.17 1.65
N ILE A 123 -5.21 -3.05 1.04
CA ILE A 123 -6.08 -4.19 0.76
C ILE A 123 -5.37 -5.19 -0.15
N SER A 124 -4.69 -4.74 -1.20
CA SER A 124 -3.86 -5.61 -2.05
C SER A 124 -2.83 -6.40 -1.23
N GLY A 125 -2.12 -5.74 -0.31
CA GLY A 125 -1.12 -6.40 0.53
C GLY A 125 -1.70 -7.52 1.38
N VAL A 126 -2.93 -7.35 1.88
CA VAL A 126 -3.66 -8.41 2.58
C VAL A 126 -4.07 -9.54 1.62
N LEU A 127 -4.58 -9.19 0.44
CA LEU A 127 -5.02 -10.17 -0.56
C LEU A 127 -3.87 -11.03 -1.10
N SER A 128 -2.65 -10.49 -1.22
CA SER A 128 -1.46 -11.27 -1.60
C SER A 128 -0.91 -12.12 -0.43
N LEU A 129 -1.06 -11.66 0.81
CA LEU A 129 -0.57 -12.38 1.99
C LEU A 129 -1.38 -13.65 2.27
N ILE A 130 -2.70 -13.61 2.08
CA ILE A 130 -3.61 -14.74 2.33
C ILE A 130 -3.21 -16.01 1.54
N PRO A 131 -3.08 -16.00 0.20
CA PRO A 131 -2.74 -17.20 -0.56
C PRO A 131 -1.33 -17.71 -0.24
N VAL A 132 -0.36 -16.81 -0.02
CA VAL A 132 1.01 -17.19 0.36
C VAL A 132 1.02 -17.90 1.71
N ALA A 133 0.34 -17.34 2.71
CA ALA A 133 0.23 -17.95 4.03
C ALA A 133 -0.61 -19.24 4.02
N TYR A 134 -1.66 -19.30 3.22
CA TYR A 134 -2.47 -20.50 3.09
C TYR A 134 -1.69 -21.63 2.41
N TYR A 135 -0.92 -21.32 1.36
CA TYR A 135 -0.07 -22.28 0.65
C TYR A 135 1.02 -22.86 1.57
N THR A 136 1.70 -22.03 2.36
CA THR A 136 2.75 -22.50 3.29
C THR A 136 2.20 -23.41 4.39
N ASN A 137 1.01 -23.09 4.93
CA ASN A 137 0.37 -23.94 5.93
C ASN A 137 -0.04 -25.32 5.38
N LEU A 138 -0.46 -25.39 4.12
CA LEU A 138 -0.89 -26.63 3.49
C LEU A 138 0.25 -27.38 2.77
N LEU A 139 1.48 -26.87 2.81
CA LEU A 139 2.61 -27.39 2.02
C LEU A 139 2.82 -28.91 2.19
N SER A 140 2.69 -29.43 3.41
CA SER A 140 2.84 -30.86 3.72
C SER A 140 1.69 -31.73 3.22
N ASN A 141 0.53 -31.14 2.91
CA ASN A 141 -0.70 -31.85 2.52
C ASN A 141 -1.00 -31.76 1.02
N ILE A 142 -0.18 -31.03 0.24
CA ILE A 142 -0.35 -30.91 -1.22
C ILE A 142 0.24 -32.15 -1.90
N THR A 143 -0.65 -32.97 -2.46
CA THR A 143 -0.30 -34.16 -3.24
C THR A 143 0.14 -33.79 -4.67
N THR A 144 1.06 -34.58 -5.21
CA THR A 144 1.65 -34.41 -6.54
C THR A 144 1.68 -35.74 -7.28
N THR A 145 1.72 -35.73 -8.62
CA THR A 145 1.93 -36.97 -9.40
C THR A 145 3.32 -37.56 -9.18
N PHE A 146 4.29 -36.75 -8.77
CA PHE A 146 5.65 -37.18 -8.47
C PHE A 146 5.72 -37.89 -7.10
N THR A 147 6.19 -39.14 -7.08
CA THR A 147 6.36 -39.95 -5.86
C THR A 147 7.70 -39.69 -5.16
N ALA A 148 7.66 -39.59 -3.83
CA ALA A 148 8.80 -39.70 -2.91
C ALA A 148 9.96 -38.70 -3.13
N GLY A 149 9.70 -37.40 -3.08
CA GLY A 149 10.72 -36.34 -3.03
C GLY A 149 10.75 -35.58 -1.70
N LYS A 150 11.89 -34.98 -1.36
CA LYS A 150 11.98 -34.01 -0.24
C LYS A 150 11.44 -32.67 -0.71
N PHE A 151 10.46 -32.14 0.02
CA PHE A 151 9.86 -30.83 -0.27
C PHE A 151 10.68 -29.71 0.32
N GLN A 152 10.94 -28.68 -0.48
CA GLN A 152 11.52 -27.42 -0.04
C GLN A 152 10.61 -26.26 -0.43
N VAL A 153 10.61 -25.22 0.42
CA VAL A 153 9.88 -23.98 0.16
C VAL A 153 10.60 -23.24 -0.97
N GLY A 154 9.87 -22.89 -2.04
CA GLY A 154 10.46 -22.16 -3.14
C GLY A 154 10.65 -20.67 -2.83
N TYR A 155 11.58 -20.03 -3.54
CA TYR A 155 11.92 -18.62 -3.32
C TYR A 155 10.76 -17.66 -3.58
N SER A 156 9.83 -18.04 -4.46
CA SER A 156 8.66 -17.21 -4.79
C SER A 156 7.78 -16.89 -3.57
N ILE A 157 7.64 -17.85 -2.65
CA ILE A 157 6.88 -17.66 -1.40
C ILE A 157 7.49 -16.56 -0.54
N VAL A 158 8.82 -16.55 -0.42
CA VAL A 158 9.56 -15.56 0.36
C VAL A 158 9.40 -14.17 -0.28
N ILE A 159 9.52 -14.08 -1.61
CA ILE A 159 9.28 -12.85 -2.36
C ILE A 159 7.84 -12.37 -2.17
N GLY A 160 6.86 -13.27 -2.15
CA GLY A 160 5.46 -12.98 -1.86
C GLY A 160 5.26 -12.32 -0.48
N TYR A 161 5.87 -12.86 0.57
CA TYR A 161 5.82 -12.23 1.90
C TYR A 161 6.47 -10.84 1.93
N ILE A 162 7.65 -10.70 1.31
CA ILE A 162 8.35 -9.40 1.24
C ILE A 162 7.48 -8.38 0.47
N SER A 163 6.89 -8.81 -0.64
CA SER A 163 5.95 -8.02 -1.42
C SER A 163 4.81 -7.54 -0.54
N SER A 164 4.05 -8.43 0.09
CA SER A 164 2.92 -8.07 0.95
C SER A 164 3.32 -7.11 2.07
N CYS A 165 4.48 -7.27 2.69
CA CYS A 165 5.00 -6.33 3.68
C CYS A 165 5.19 -4.92 3.09
N PHE A 166 5.76 -4.81 1.89
CA PHE A 166 5.97 -3.52 1.23
C PHE A 166 4.64 -2.86 0.85
N GLU A 167 3.66 -3.63 0.37
CA GLU A 167 2.32 -3.14 0.07
C GLU A 167 1.60 -2.65 1.34
N LEU A 168 1.65 -3.42 2.43
CA LEU A 168 1.01 -3.06 3.71
C LEU A 168 1.65 -1.81 4.31
N ILE A 169 2.98 -1.74 4.39
CA ILE A 169 3.70 -0.58 4.94
C ILE A 169 3.47 0.65 4.06
N GLY A 170 3.59 0.48 2.73
CA GLY A 170 3.36 1.56 1.78
C GLY A 170 1.94 2.12 1.83
N GLY A 171 0.93 1.23 1.84
CA GLY A 171 -0.47 1.60 1.98
C GLY A 171 -0.76 2.29 3.32
N ALA A 172 -0.24 1.76 4.43
CA ALA A 172 -0.42 2.35 5.76
C ALA A 172 0.14 3.79 5.84
N PHE A 173 1.33 4.05 5.28
CA PHE A 173 1.90 5.40 5.27
C PHE A 173 1.09 6.40 4.43
N LEU A 174 0.52 5.97 3.30
CA LEU A 174 -0.38 6.79 2.50
C LEU A 174 -1.70 7.09 3.23
N ILE A 175 -2.26 6.10 3.95
CA ILE A 175 -3.46 6.27 4.78
C ILE A 175 -3.19 7.27 5.92
N LEU A 176 -2.06 7.14 6.62
CA LEU A 176 -1.67 8.06 7.70
C LEU A 176 -1.53 9.50 7.20
N CYS A 177 -1.01 9.69 5.98
CA CYS A 177 -0.95 11.00 5.35
C CYS A 177 -2.36 11.60 5.19
N LEU A 178 -3.33 10.82 4.69
CA LEU A 178 -4.73 11.27 4.58
C LEU A 178 -5.34 11.60 5.94
N PHE A 179 -5.10 10.80 6.98
CA PHE A 179 -5.64 11.07 8.31
C PHE A 179 -5.14 12.41 8.87
N HIS A 180 -3.83 12.67 8.78
CA HIS A 180 -3.26 13.95 9.21
C HIS A 180 -3.80 15.15 8.43
N LEU A 181 -4.09 14.98 7.15
CA LEU A 181 -4.61 16.05 6.29
C LEU A 181 -6.10 16.31 6.54
N CYS A 182 -6.90 15.27 6.72
CA CYS A 182 -8.30 15.39 7.16
C CYS A 182 -8.39 16.12 8.51
N LYS A 183 -7.53 15.77 9.48
CA LYS A 183 -7.47 16.47 10.76
C LYS A 183 -7.15 17.96 10.60
N ARG A 184 -6.12 18.30 9.81
CA ARG A 184 -5.77 19.71 9.53
C ARG A 184 -6.87 20.48 8.80
N ARG A 185 -7.61 19.84 7.89
CA ARG A 185 -8.72 20.48 7.18
C ARG A 185 -9.87 20.81 8.13
N ASN A 186 -10.21 19.89 9.03
CA ASN A 186 -11.23 20.09 10.06
C ASN A 186 -10.83 21.22 11.02
N GLU A 187 -9.57 21.25 11.48
CA GLU A 187 -9.04 22.34 12.32
C GLU A 187 -9.10 23.70 11.61
N LYS A 188 -8.76 23.77 10.33
CA LYS A 188 -8.86 25.01 9.53
C LYS A 188 -10.31 25.47 9.36
N GLN A 189 -11.25 24.56 9.12
CA GLN A 189 -12.67 24.90 9.04
C GLN A 189 -13.21 25.40 10.39
N ALA A 190 -12.85 24.74 11.49
CA ALA A 190 -13.21 25.16 12.84
C ALA A 190 -12.63 26.55 13.17
N ASN A 191 -11.36 26.80 12.87
CA ASN A 191 -10.71 28.10 13.07
C ASN A 191 -11.32 29.19 12.17
N SER A 192 -11.69 28.87 10.92
CA SER A 192 -12.37 29.81 10.03
C SER A 192 -13.76 30.19 10.56
N PHE A 193 -14.50 29.22 11.10
CA PHE A 193 -15.80 29.47 11.70
C PHE A 193 -15.67 30.30 12.99
N TYR A 194 -14.72 29.94 13.85
CA TYR A 194 -14.40 30.69 15.06
C TYR A 194 -13.97 32.13 14.76
N ASN A 195 -13.04 32.34 13.81
CA ASN A 195 -12.61 33.69 13.40
C ASN A 195 -13.76 34.52 12.81
N LYS A 196 -14.67 33.90 12.05
CA LYS A 196 -15.86 34.59 11.54
C LYS A 196 -16.76 35.03 12.69
N TYR A 197 -17.00 34.17 13.67
CA TYR A 197 -17.80 34.48 14.85
C TYR A 197 -17.16 35.58 15.72
N TYR A 198 -15.84 35.51 15.96
CA TYR A 198 -15.11 36.51 16.74
C TYR A 198 -15.07 37.88 16.05
N ARG A 199 -14.92 37.92 14.72
CA ARG A 199 -14.94 39.16 13.94
C ARG A 199 -16.32 39.84 13.97
N GLU A 200 -17.40 39.05 13.95
CA GLU A 200 -18.79 39.55 14.06
C GLU A 200 -19.11 40.09 15.47
N SER A 201 -18.53 39.49 16.51
CA SER A 201 -18.76 39.85 17.93
C SER A 201 -17.79 40.90 18.49
N SER A 202 -16.82 41.36 17.69
CA SER A 202 -15.90 42.44 18.07
C SER A 202 -16.65 43.78 18.15
N PRO A 203 -16.71 44.48 19.30
CA PRO A 203 -17.34 45.79 19.37
C PRO A 203 -16.60 46.77 18.45
N LYS A 204 -17.34 47.51 17.61
CA LYS A 204 -16.79 48.62 16.82
C LYS A 204 -16.02 49.53 17.78
N SER A 205 -14.73 49.72 17.51
CA SER A 205 -13.84 50.56 18.30
C SER A 205 -14.51 51.87 18.69
N ILE A 206 -14.59 52.12 20.00
CA ILE A 206 -14.98 53.40 20.58
C ILE A 206 -14.13 54.51 19.92
N PRO A 207 -14.70 55.67 19.52
CA PRO A 207 -13.94 56.73 18.87
C PRO A 207 -12.77 57.15 19.76
N SER A 208 -11.61 57.36 19.13
CA SER A 208 -10.36 57.65 19.84
C SER A 208 -10.50 58.82 20.82
N ARG A 209 -9.75 58.70 21.92
CA ARG A 209 -9.53 59.60 23.06
C ARG A 209 -9.01 61.01 22.69
N LYS A 210 -9.47 61.63 21.61
CA LYS A 210 -9.22 63.02 21.24
C LYS A 210 -10.40 63.95 21.54
N GLN A 211 -11.61 63.44 21.75
CA GLN A 211 -12.78 64.25 22.13
C GLN A 211 -12.88 64.56 23.63
N ALA A 212 -12.21 63.81 24.51
CA ALA A 212 -12.25 64.06 25.95
C ALA A 212 -11.43 65.30 26.38
N GLY A 213 -10.37 65.66 25.62
CA GLY A 213 -9.52 66.81 25.93
C GLY A 213 -10.17 68.17 25.63
N GLN A 214 -11.07 68.25 24.64
CA GLN A 214 -11.75 69.50 24.30
C GLN A 214 -12.87 69.87 25.29
N VAL A 215 -13.53 68.89 25.90
CA VAL A 215 -14.61 69.15 26.88
C VAL A 215 -14.05 69.65 28.21
N PHE A 216 -12.89 69.14 28.64
CA PHE A 216 -12.25 69.59 29.88
C PHE A 216 -11.70 71.02 29.78
N ALA A 217 -11.22 71.43 28.60
CA ALA A 217 -10.78 72.80 28.36
C ALA A 217 -11.93 73.83 28.40
N VAL A 218 -13.13 73.45 27.94
CA VAL A 218 -14.31 74.34 27.96
C VAL A 218 -14.89 74.51 29.38
N MET A 219 -14.82 73.49 30.25
CA MET A 219 -15.31 73.61 31.63
C MET A 219 -14.41 74.49 32.52
N GLN A 220 -13.12 74.64 32.20
CA GLN A 220 -12.20 75.44 33.01
C GLN A 220 -12.30 76.95 32.75
N GLN A 221 -12.98 77.36 31.68
CA GLN A 221 -13.22 78.76 31.33
C GLN A 221 -14.49 79.36 31.98
N PHE A 222 -15.36 78.53 32.56
CA PHE A 222 -16.58 78.98 33.27
C PHE A 222 -16.45 79.06 34.80
N ALA A 223 -15.31 78.66 35.37
CA ALA A 223 -15.10 78.66 36.82
C ALA A 223 -14.41 79.93 37.36
N HIS A 224 -14.15 80.93 36.52
CA HIS A 224 -13.49 82.20 36.88
C HIS A 224 -14.26 83.46 36.44
N LEU A 225 -15.57 83.33 36.21
CA LEU A 225 -16.53 84.44 36.17
C LEU A 225 -17.46 84.33 37.37
#